data_AF-A0A959VCZ2-F1
#
_entry.id   AF-A0A959VCZ2-F1
#
_cell.length_a   1.000
_cell.length_b   1.000
_cell.length_c   1.000
_cell.angle_alpha   90.00
_cell.angle_beta   90.00
_cell.angle_gamma   90.00
#
_symmetry.space_group_name_H-M   'P 1'
#
loop_
_entity.id
_entity.type
_entity.pdbx_description
1 polymer ?
#
loop_
_entity_poly.entity_id
_entity_poly.type
_entity_poly.pdbx_seq_one_letter_code
_entity_poly.pdbx_strand_id
1 'polypeptide(L)'
;MHEGNTPNEPIDVHSVLAIMIEQMAEIAWQKMGLRPDMITNEIVTDYGQAKVAIDTVAYLADQLLPKLEDSDKRQIQNLVTDLRMNYVQKSNGSTT
;
A
#
# COMPACT_ATOMS: atom_id res chain seq x y z
N MET A 1 -14.66 16.46 -28.63
CA MET A 1 -13.24 16.14 -28.91
C MET A 1 -12.48 16.60 -27.68
N HIS A 2 -12.00 15.68 -26.84
CA HIS A 2 -11.24 16.04 -25.64
C HIS A 2 -9.82 16.40 -26.07
N GLU A 3 -9.48 17.68 -25.88
CA GLU A 3 -8.16 18.24 -26.18
C GLU A 3 -7.11 17.50 -25.35
N GLY A 4 -6.02 17.14 -26.04
CA GLY A 4 -4.95 16.33 -25.50
C GLY A 4 -4.29 16.95 -24.28
N ASN A 5 -4.02 16.08 -23.32
CA ASN A 5 -3.09 16.27 -22.22
C ASN A 5 -1.81 16.98 -22.73
N THR A 6 -1.56 18.22 -22.30
CA THR A 6 -0.33 18.93 -22.63
C THR A 6 0.83 18.37 -21.80
N PRO A 7 1.91 17.84 -22.42
CA PRO A 7 3.03 17.28 -21.69
C PRO A 7 3.94 18.41 -21.19
N ASN A 8 3.59 19.10 -20.09
CA ASN A 8 4.49 20.09 -19.47
C ASN A 8 4.21 20.46 -18.00
N GLU A 9 3.47 19.65 -17.25
CA GLU A 9 3.31 19.89 -15.81
C GLU A 9 4.42 19.16 -15.02
N PRO A 10 5.07 19.80 -14.04
CA PRO A 10 6.03 19.13 -13.17
C PRO A 10 5.37 17.93 -12.46
N ILE A 11 6.18 16.92 -12.13
CA ILE A 11 5.71 15.75 -11.38
C ILE A 11 5.12 16.22 -10.04
N ASP A 12 3.85 15.91 -9.80
CA ASP A 12 3.25 16.06 -8.48
C ASP A 12 3.68 14.90 -7.57
N VAL A 13 4.37 15.25 -6.49
CA VAL A 13 4.88 14.27 -5.52
C VAL A 13 3.75 13.50 -4.84
N HIS A 14 2.58 14.09 -4.64
CA HIS A 14 1.45 13.44 -3.96
C HIS A 14 0.86 12.32 -4.84
N SER A 15 0.79 12.55 -6.14
CA SER A 15 0.45 11.52 -7.13
C SER A 15 1.45 10.35 -7.11
N VAL A 16 2.75 10.64 -6.99
CA VAL A 16 3.77 9.59 -6.84
C VAL A 16 3.63 8.85 -5.52
N LEU A 17 3.35 9.54 -4.41
CA LEU A 17 3.10 8.91 -3.11
C LEU A 17 1.89 7.96 -3.17
N ALA A 18 0.81 8.34 -3.85
CA ALA A 18 -0.35 7.48 -4.02
C ALA A 18 0.02 6.17 -4.74
N ILE A 19 0.78 6.25 -5.85
CA ILE A 19 1.27 5.08 -6.58
C ILE A 19 2.18 4.21 -5.69
N MET A 20 3.07 4.83 -4.91
CA MET A 20 3.95 4.10 -4.00
C MET A 20 3.17 3.41 -2.88
N ILE A 21 2.12 4.05 -2.34
CA ILE A 21 1.23 3.44 -1.34
C ILE A 21 0.56 2.20 -1.91
N GLU A 22 -0.03 2.29 -3.11
CA GLU A 22 -0.68 1.15 -3.76
C GLU A 22 0.30 0.00 -3.99
N GLN A 23 1.48 0.30 -4.54
CA GLN A 23 2.51 -0.69 -4.82
C GLN A 23 3.01 -1.38 -3.54
N MET A 24 3.25 -0.63 -2.47
CA MET A 24 3.72 -1.19 -1.21
C MET A 24 2.63 -1.96 -0.47
N ALA A 25 1.36 -1.54 -0.60
CA ALA A 25 0.23 -2.29 -0.06
C ALA A 25 0.09 -3.65 -0.76
N GLU A 26 0.23 -3.70 -2.09
CA GLU A 26 0.21 -4.95 -2.85
C GLU A 26 1.32 -5.91 -2.39
N ILE A 27 2.54 -5.41 -2.23
CA ILE A 27 3.67 -6.19 -1.70
C ILE A 27 3.36 -6.70 -0.28
N ALA A 28 2.77 -5.87 0.58
CA ALA A 28 2.39 -6.29 1.93
C ALA A 28 1.37 -7.45 1.90
N TRP A 29 0.36 -7.39 1.04
CA TRP A 29 -0.60 -8.49 0.87
C TRP A 29 0.07 -9.79 0.40
N GLN A 30 1.02 -9.69 -0.54
CA GLN A 30 1.76 -10.84 -1.04
C GLN A 30 2.63 -11.47 0.05
N LYS A 31 3.40 -10.66 0.78
CA LYS A 31 4.28 -11.16 1.84
C LYS A 31 3.51 -11.65 3.07
N MET A 32 2.24 -11.27 3.23
CA MET A 32 1.32 -11.91 4.19
C MET A 32 0.70 -13.22 3.69
N GLY A 33 0.99 -13.64 2.45
CA GLY A 33 0.42 -14.82 1.81
C GLY A 33 -1.06 -14.68 1.43
N LEU A 34 -1.55 -13.44 1.31
CA LEU A 34 -2.96 -13.14 0.98
C LEU A 34 -3.17 -12.92 -0.52
N ARG A 35 -2.08 -12.71 -1.26
CA ARG A 35 -2.04 -12.60 -2.72
C ARG A 35 -0.82 -13.39 -3.24
N PRO A 36 -0.87 -13.95 -4.46
CA PRO A 36 0.31 -14.57 -5.06
C PRO A 36 1.37 -13.51 -5.37
N ASP A 37 2.64 -13.86 -5.23
CA ASP A 37 3.76 -13.02 -5.66
C ASP A 37 3.64 -12.73 -7.16
N MET A 38 3.72 -11.46 -7.56
CA MET A 38 3.51 -11.06 -8.96
C MET A 38 4.57 -11.58 -9.94
N ILE A 39 5.74 -12.00 -9.45
CA ILE A 39 6.83 -12.49 -10.28
C ILE A 39 6.78 -14.01 -10.35
N THR A 40 6.67 -14.69 -9.21
CA THR A 40 6.73 -16.16 -9.16
C THR A 40 5.36 -16.82 -9.30
N ASN A 41 4.27 -16.06 -9.10
CA ASN A 41 2.88 -16.55 -9.02
C ASN A 41 2.65 -17.57 -7.88
N GLU A 42 3.57 -17.65 -6.92
CA GLU A 42 3.47 -18.52 -5.74
C GLU A 42 2.96 -17.74 -4.53
N ILE A 43 2.26 -18.43 -3.62
CA ILE A 43 1.90 -17.88 -2.31
C ILE A 43 3.04 -18.19 -1.35
N VAL A 44 3.88 -17.19 -1.05
CA VAL A 44 5.00 -17.31 -0.12
C VAL A 44 4.89 -16.23 0.95
N THR A 45 5.00 -16.64 2.22
CA THR A 45 4.95 -15.73 3.37
C THR A 45 6.35 -15.25 3.76
N ASP A 46 6.46 -13.95 4.04
CA ASP A 46 7.60 -13.33 4.70
C ASP A 46 7.09 -12.17 5.56
N TYR A 47 6.79 -12.45 6.83
CA TYR A 47 6.25 -11.44 7.73
C TYR A 47 7.26 -10.34 8.06
N GLY A 48 8.57 -10.59 7.93
CA GLY A 48 9.58 -9.55 8.07
C GLY A 48 9.44 -8.49 6.99
N GLN A 49 9.35 -8.93 5.73
CA GLN A 49 9.13 -8.03 4.59
C GLN A 49 7.72 -7.41 4.60
N ALA A 50 6.69 -8.15 5.01
CA ALA A 50 5.34 -7.61 5.16
C ALA A 50 5.33 -6.43 6.13
N LYS A 51 6.01 -6.55 7.28
CA LYS A 51 6.10 -5.46 8.26
C LYS A 51 6.76 -4.21 7.66
N VAL A 52 7.88 -4.36 6.95
CA VAL A 52 8.58 -3.24 6.30
C VAL A 52 7.64 -2.54 5.30
N ALA A 53 6.90 -3.30 4.49
CA ALA A 53 5.96 -2.75 3.53
C ALA A 53 4.82 -1.98 4.21
N ILE A 54 4.22 -2.53 5.27
CA ILE A 54 3.13 -1.88 6.03
C ILE A 54 3.60 -0.59 6.70
N ASP A 55 4.77 -0.62 7.35
CA ASP A 55 5.33 0.56 8.01
C ASP A 55 5.64 1.66 6.98
N THR A 56 6.10 1.27 5.78
CA THR A 56 6.32 2.20 4.66
C THR A 56 5.00 2.81 4.18
N VAL A 57 3.95 2.01 3.95
CA VAL A 57 2.62 2.50 3.56
C VAL A 57 2.10 3.52 4.58
N ALA A 58 2.23 3.24 5.87
CA ALA A 58 1.78 4.15 6.93
C ALA A 58 2.55 5.47 6.91
N TYR A 59 3.88 5.42 6.75
CA TYR A 59 4.70 6.62 6.67
C TYR A 59 4.36 7.49 5.45
N LEU A 60 4.15 6.88 4.29
CA LEU A 60 3.75 7.61 3.07
C LEU A 60 2.34 8.18 3.19
N ALA A 61 1.42 7.43 3.81
CA ALA A 61 0.06 7.89 4.09
C ALA A 61 0.08 9.17 4.95
N ASP A 62 0.90 9.23 6.00
CA ASP A 62 1.01 10.43 6.85
C ASP A 62 1.43 11.69 6.08
N GLN A 63 2.22 11.54 5.01
CA GLN A 63 2.59 12.66 4.13
C GLN A 63 1.46 13.05 3.15
N LEU A 64 0.65 12.08 2.73
CA LEU A 64 -0.40 12.29 1.72
C LEU A 64 -1.72 12.80 2.33
N LEU A 65 -2.11 12.30 3.50
CA LEU A 65 -3.39 12.59 4.16
C LEU A 65 -3.73 14.09 4.29
N PRO A 66 -2.80 15.01 4.60
CA PRO A 66 -3.12 16.43 4.71
C PRO A 66 -3.60 17.09 3.42
N LYS A 67 -3.39 16.47 2.26
CA LYS A 67 -3.78 16.99 0.93
C LYS A 67 -5.03 16.36 0.35
N LEU A 68 -5.51 15.29 0.97
CA LEU A 68 -6.68 14.56 0.50
C LEU A 68 -7.96 15.19 1.01
N GLU A 69 -9.06 14.91 0.32
CA GLU A 69 -10.41 15.14 0.82
C GLU A 69 -10.79 14.02 1.80
N ASP A 70 -11.83 14.25 2.61
CA ASP A 70 -12.17 13.33 3.70
C ASP A 70 -12.56 11.91 3.25
N SER A 71 -13.11 11.75 2.03
CA SER A 71 -13.37 10.44 1.45
C SER A 71 -12.08 9.65 1.23
N ASP A 72 -11.09 10.31 0.64
CA ASP A 72 -9.85 9.67 0.20
C ASP A 72 -8.94 9.42 1.40
N LYS A 73 -8.95 10.33 2.39
CA LYS A 73 -8.32 10.08 3.70
C LYS A 73 -8.81 8.79 4.33
N ARG A 74 -10.14 8.60 4.37
CA ARG A 74 -10.74 7.39 4.97
C ARG A 74 -10.31 6.14 4.21
N GLN A 75 -10.23 6.18 2.88
CA GLN A 75 -9.77 5.04 2.09
C GLN A 75 -8.34 4.64 2.45
N ILE A 76 -7.41 5.59 2.50
CA ILE A 76 -6.01 5.33 2.87
C ILE A 76 -5.88 4.86 4.32
N GLN A 77 -6.64 5.45 5.24
CA GLN A 77 -6.65 5.04 6.66
C GLN A 77 -7.20 3.61 6.84
N ASN A 78 -8.26 3.26 6.11
CA ASN A 78 -8.82 1.91 6.12
C ASN A 78 -7.80 0.91 5.57
N LEU A 79 -7.12 1.24 4.45
CA LEU A 79 -6.07 0.40 3.90
C LEU A 79 -4.95 0.10 4.92
N VAL A 80 -4.44 1.13 5.61
CA VAL A 80 -3.42 0.96 6.66
C VAL A 80 -3.95 0.09 7.81
N THR A 81 -5.21 0.30 8.20
CA THR A 81 -5.87 -0.46 9.28
C THR A 81 -6.01 -1.93 8.92
N ASP A 82 -6.49 -2.22 7.72
CA ASP A 82 -6.69 -3.58 7.22
C ASP A 82 -5.37 -4.33 7.10
N LEU A 83 -4.33 -3.67 6.57
CA LEU A 83 -2.98 -4.23 6.47
C LEU A 83 -2.45 -4.63 7.85
N ARG A 84 -2.51 -3.72 8.83
CA ARG A 84 -2.03 -3.98 10.20
C ARG A 84 -2.82 -5.07 10.89
N MET A 85 -4.15 -5.07 10.72
CA MET A 85 -5.03 -6.08 11.32
C MET A 85 -4.71 -7.47 10.77
N ASN A 86 -4.61 -7.61 9.44
CA ASN A 86 -4.27 -8.87 8.80
C ASN A 86 -2.87 -9.34 9.21
N TYR A 87 -1.91 -8.43 9.30
CA TYR A 87 -0.56 -8.75 9.77
C TYR A 87 -0.59 -9.39 11.15
N VAL A 88 -1.22 -8.73 12.14
CA VAL A 88 -1.31 -9.25 13.51
C VAL A 88 -2.04 -10.58 13.58
N GLN A 89 -3.15 -10.72 12.86
CA GLN A 89 -3.92 -11.97 12.84
C GLN A 89 -3.13 -13.14 12.24
N LYS A 90 -2.34 -12.88 11.20
CA LYS A 90 -1.62 -13.92 10.46
C LYS A 90 -0.25 -14.24 11.06
N SER A 91 0.50 -13.23 11.51
CA SER A 91 1.83 -13.42 12.10
C SER A 91 1.78 -14.21 13.42
N ASN A 92 0.69 -14.06 14.18
CA ASN A 92 0.54 -14.76 15.46
C ASN A 92 0.05 -16.21 15.29
N GLY A 93 -0.60 -16.53 14.16
CA GLY A 93 -1.09 -17.87 13.83
C GLY A 93 -0.03 -18.82 13.26
N SER A 94 1.16 -18.33 12.90
CA SER A 94 2.25 -19.13 12.34
C SER A 94 3.20 -19.74 13.39
N THR A 95 2.82 -19.72 14.67
CA THR A 95 3.65 -20.17 15.80
C THR A 95 3.21 -21.50 16.44
N THR A 96 2.48 -22.36 15.71
CA THR A 96 2.09 -23.70 16.18
C THR A 96 2.45 -24.74 15.12
#